data_AF-A0A1M3KF29-F1
#
_entry.id   AF-A0A1M3KF29-F1
#
_cell.length_a   1.000
_cell.length_b   1.000
_cell.length_c   1.000
_cell.angle_alpha   90.00
_cell.angle_beta   90.00
_cell.angle_gamma   90.00
#
_symmetry.space_group_name_H-M   'P 1'
#
loop_
_entity.id
_entity.type
_entity.pdbx_description
1 polymer ?
#
loop_
_entity_poly.entity_id
_entity_poly.type
_entity_poly.pdbx_seq_one_letter_code
_entity_poly.pdbx_strand_id
1 'polypeptide(L)'
;MKKYFYHLISFLLLLLLLSACNLPGVKSNPTPILFPTPNYTMTALFSTAVEGLTSATAPVVVVTETTAAGVAASNTPIVIVATPMPSATATTMPSATTTPIPTATNTQTIRGGFWVTAPYLKVTPVLDGVWDEWNTTKYPAKYVAYGKGEWVDSKDLEGSFRIGWDKDYLYLAVKVLDDKYVQNATGADLFKGDSIEILLDTDLYGDLNSTVLNGDDFQIGISAGKGGIGGIKEGYIWFPASKAGGISGIKIGSEGGDGVYRVEMAIPWSTFGITPASGQQYGFGLSISDNDNESKNEQQSMVSNLPNRVLTNPTTWTLLTLTN
;
A
#
# COMPACT_ATOMS: atom_id res chain seq x y z
N MET A 1 72.57 6.87 -36.98
CA MET A 1 71.34 6.13 -36.67
C MET A 1 71.48 5.18 -35.47
N LYS A 2 72.55 4.37 -35.34
CA LYS A 2 72.70 3.45 -34.18
C LYS A 2 72.75 4.13 -32.79
N LYS A 3 73.41 5.29 -32.63
CA LYS A 3 73.50 5.99 -31.32
C LYS A 3 72.14 6.45 -30.75
N TYR A 4 71.24 6.95 -31.60
CA TYR A 4 69.92 7.40 -31.15
C TYR A 4 68.98 6.24 -30.78
N PHE A 5 69.18 5.07 -31.39
CA PHE A 5 68.42 3.86 -31.09
C PHE A 5 68.73 3.34 -29.67
N TYR A 6 69.99 3.37 -29.23
CA TYR A 6 70.36 2.99 -27.86
C TYR A 6 69.84 3.98 -26.81
N HIS A 7 69.80 5.28 -27.13
CA HIS A 7 69.22 6.27 -26.21
C HIS A 7 67.69 6.13 -26.09
N LEU A 8 66.99 5.79 -27.18
CA LEU A 8 65.55 5.56 -27.16
C LEU A 8 65.19 4.29 -26.35
N ILE A 9 65.96 3.21 -26.52
CA ILE A 9 65.77 1.97 -25.73
C ILE A 9 66.08 2.22 -24.25
N SER A 10 67.14 2.95 -23.94
CA SER A 10 67.49 3.27 -22.54
C SER A 10 66.43 4.14 -21.86
N PHE A 11 65.79 5.05 -22.61
CA PHE A 11 64.71 5.89 -22.09
C PHE A 11 63.42 5.09 -21.87
N LEU A 12 63.09 4.17 -22.79
CA LEU A 12 61.91 3.30 -22.66
C LEU A 12 62.06 2.30 -21.49
N LEU A 13 63.28 1.79 -21.26
CA LEU A 13 63.57 0.90 -20.13
C LEU A 13 63.46 1.62 -18.77
N LEU A 14 63.85 2.91 -18.72
CA LEU A 14 63.76 3.74 -17.53
C LEU A 14 62.30 4.09 -17.18
N LEU A 15 61.45 4.31 -18.18
CA LEU A 15 60.00 4.53 -17.97
C LEU A 15 59.29 3.27 -17.45
N LEU A 16 59.71 2.08 -17.90
CA LEU A 16 59.18 0.79 -17.45
C LEU A 16 59.56 0.48 -15.99
N LEU A 17 60.75 0.89 -15.56
CA LEU A 17 61.21 0.75 -14.17
C LEU A 17 60.50 1.71 -13.19
N LEU A 18 60.06 2.89 -13.66
CA LEU A 18 59.29 3.85 -12.86
C LEU A 18 57.80 3.49 -12.74
N SER A 19 57.32 2.54 -13.54
CA SER A 19 55.93 2.06 -13.52
C SER A 19 55.72 0.83 -12.62
N ALA A 20 56.81 0.25 -12.10
CA ALA A 20 56.77 -0.88 -11.18
C ALA A 20 56.83 -0.39 -9.71
N CYS A 21 55.72 0.12 -9.19
CA CYS A 21 55.57 0.31 -7.75
C CYS A 21 55.45 -1.03 -7.04
N ASN A 22 56.57 -1.63 -6.65
CA ASN A 22 56.64 -2.58 -5.54
C ASN A 22 57.93 -2.34 -4.77
N LEU A 23 57.84 -1.51 -3.73
CA LEU A 23 58.92 -1.18 -2.82
C LEU A 23 59.02 -2.29 -1.75
N PRO A 24 60.12 -3.08 -1.67
CA PRO A 24 60.31 -4.03 -0.58
C PRO A 24 61.02 -3.31 0.56
N GLY A 25 60.31 -2.98 1.65
CA GLY A 25 61.02 -2.39 2.81
C GLY A 25 60.23 -1.73 3.94
N VAL A 26 58.90 -1.69 3.94
CA VAL A 26 58.15 -1.12 5.08
C VAL A 26 57.53 -2.25 5.91
N LYS A 27 58.10 -2.49 7.09
CA LYS A 27 57.48 -3.33 8.12
C LYS A 27 56.22 -2.64 8.62
N SER A 28 55.05 -3.15 8.23
CA SER A 28 53.78 -2.80 8.89
C SER A 28 53.71 -3.51 10.24
N ASN A 29 53.73 -2.70 11.30
CA ASN A 29 53.36 -3.09 12.66
C ASN A 29 51.93 -3.67 12.63
N PRO A 30 51.63 -4.80 13.31
CA PRO A 30 50.28 -5.35 13.30
C PRO A 30 49.36 -4.43 14.10
N THR A 31 48.49 -3.69 13.41
CA THR A 31 47.33 -3.05 14.02
C THR A 31 46.44 -4.16 14.60
N PRO A 32 45.97 -4.06 15.85
CA PRO A 32 45.03 -5.01 16.41
C PRO A 32 43.78 -5.08 15.53
N ILE A 33 43.28 -6.30 15.33
CA ILE A 33 42.07 -6.61 14.58
C ILE A 33 40.91 -5.94 15.30
N LEU A 34 40.52 -4.74 14.87
CA LEU A 34 39.24 -4.17 15.22
C LEU A 34 38.23 -4.79 14.26
N PHE A 35 37.51 -5.80 14.73
CA PHE A 35 36.34 -6.32 14.04
C PHE A 35 35.47 -5.13 13.60
N PRO A 36 35.09 -5.01 12.31
CA PRO A 36 34.01 -4.11 11.97
C PRO A 36 32.77 -4.67 12.67
N THR A 37 32.40 -4.06 13.80
CA THR A 37 31.06 -4.18 14.35
C THR A 37 30.10 -3.86 13.21
N PRO A 38 29.20 -4.76 12.83
CA PRO A 38 28.13 -4.42 11.90
C PRO A 38 27.40 -3.23 12.51
N ASN A 39 27.15 -2.21 11.70
CA ASN A 39 26.39 -1.04 12.10
C ASN A 39 24.92 -1.49 12.28
N TYR A 40 24.61 -2.11 13.43
CA TYR A 40 23.31 -2.66 13.79
C TYR A 40 22.22 -1.58 14.01
N THR A 41 22.55 -0.31 13.81
CA THR A 41 21.64 0.82 13.98
C THR A 41 20.68 1.05 12.81
N MET A 42 20.91 0.46 11.63
CA MET A 42 19.95 0.53 10.49
C MET A 42 18.99 -0.67 10.42
N THR A 43 19.35 -1.81 11.01
CA THR A 43 18.46 -2.99 11.14
C THR A 43 17.40 -2.79 12.24
N ALA A 44 17.65 -1.91 13.22
CA ALA A 44 16.73 -1.66 14.32
C ALA A 44 15.43 -0.93 13.90
N LEU A 45 15.43 -0.16 12.79
CA LEU A 45 14.22 0.49 12.25
C LEU A 45 13.28 -0.47 11.48
N PHE A 46 13.68 -1.74 11.36
CA PHE A 46 12.91 -2.81 10.72
C PHE A 46 12.76 -4.05 11.62
N SER A 47 13.13 -3.96 12.90
CA SER A 47 12.96 -5.04 13.88
C SER A 47 11.57 -5.00 14.49
N THR A 48 10.76 -6.03 14.25
CA THR A 48 9.48 -6.27 14.92
C THR A 48 9.70 -6.61 16.39
N ALA A 49 9.26 -5.74 17.30
CA ALA A 49 9.02 -6.13 18.69
C ALA A 49 7.63 -6.79 18.76
N VAL A 50 7.60 -8.11 18.92
CA VAL A 50 6.40 -8.87 19.25
C VAL A 50 6.40 -9.08 20.74
N GLU A 51 5.66 -8.27 21.49
CA GLU A 51 5.29 -8.60 22.86
C GLU A 51 3.82 -8.29 23.12
N GLY A 52 3.06 -9.36 23.32
CA GLY A 52 1.92 -9.44 24.24
C GLY A 52 0.78 -8.44 24.07
N LEU A 53 -0.21 -8.78 23.25
CA LEU A 53 -1.58 -8.29 23.45
C LEU A 53 -2.54 -9.48 23.43
N THR A 54 -2.95 -9.87 24.64
CA THR A 54 -4.05 -10.79 24.90
C THR A 54 -5.36 -10.16 24.42
N SER A 55 -6.09 -10.92 23.63
CA SER A 55 -7.40 -10.60 23.05
C SER A 55 -8.40 -10.12 24.10
N ALA A 56 -8.96 -8.93 23.90
CA ALA A 56 -10.13 -8.44 24.61
C ALA A 56 -11.19 -8.04 23.56
N THR A 57 -12.25 -8.84 23.46
CA THR A 57 -13.34 -8.73 22.48
C THR A 57 -14.38 -7.71 22.91
N ALA A 58 -14.85 -6.86 21.98
CA ALA A 58 -16.06 -6.04 22.11
C ALA A 58 -17.11 -6.48 21.08
N PRO A 59 -18.43 -6.48 21.39
CA PRO A 59 -19.47 -7.01 20.51
C PRO A 59 -19.97 -5.97 19.49
N VAL A 60 -20.36 -6.43 18.29
CA VAL A 60 -20.91 -5.61 17.19
C VAL A 60 -22.31 -6.12 16.78
N VAL A 61 -23.22 -5.19 16.47
CA VAL A 61 -24.65 -5.39 16.19
C VAL A 61 -24.94 -5.21 14.69
N VAL A 62 -25.76 -6.08 14.10
CA VAL A 62 -26.22 -6.03 12.70
C VAL A 62 -27.68 -5.57 12.65
N VAL A 63 -28.03 -4.65 11.75
CA VAL A 63 -29.40 -4.19 11.48
C VAL A 63 -29.84 -4.71 10.10
N THR A 64 -31.03 -5.30 10.02
CA THR A 64 -31.64 -5.79 8.77
C THR A 64 -32.89 -4.96 8.47
N GLU A 65 -32.99 -4.36 7.28
CA GLU A 65 -34.16 -3.57 6.84
C GLU A 65 -35.30 -4.47 6.31
N THR A 66 -36.54 -4.11 6.64
CA THR A 66 -37.77 -4.74 6.11
C THR A 66 -38.53 -3.73 5.25
N THR A 67 -38.77 -4.06 3.98
CA THR A 67 -39.54 -3.26 3.01
C THR A 67 -41.06 -3.35 3.25
N ALA A 68 -41.76 -2.20 3.27
CA ALA A 68 -43.21 -2.11 3.39
C ALA A 68 -43.91 -1.97 2.03
N ALA A 69 -45.07 -2.63 1.89
CA ALA A 69 -45.92 -2.63 0.69
C ALA A 69 -46.82 -1.38 0.59
N GLY A 70 -47.03 -0.90 -0.65
CA GLY A 70 -47.83 0.29 -0.96
C GLY A 70 -49.34 0.08 -0.92
N VAL A 71 -50.08 1.14 -0.56
CA VAL A 71 -51.56 1.18 -0.59
C VAL A 71 -52.02 2.35 -1.48
N ALA A 72 -52.96 2.06 -2.37
CA ALA A 72 -53.54 2.96 -3.36
C ALA A 72 -54.52 3.98 -2.75
N ALA A 73 -54.53 5.20 -3.29
CA ALA A 73 -55.40 6.30 -2.89
C ALA A 73 -56.76 6.25 -3.61
N SER A 74 -57.85 6.51 -2.87
CA SER A 74 -59.20 6.73 -3.41
C SER A 74 -59.75 8.05 -2.87
N ASN A 75 -60.24 8.90 -3.77
CA ASN A 75 -60.65 10.27 -3.49
C ASN A 75 -62.18 10.35 -3.41
N THR A 76 -62.73 10.66 -2.23
CA THR A 76 -64.12 11.13 -2.06
C THR A 76 -64.15 12.30 -1.09
N PRO A 77 -64.95 13.36 -1.34
CA PRO A 77 -64.97 14.54 -0.47
C PRO A 77 -65.77 14.29 0.81
N ILE A 78 -65.16 14.60 1.96
CA ILE A 78 -65.76 14.45 3.30
C ILE A 78 -66.27 15.81 3.79
N VAL A 79 -67.54 15.85 4.21
CA VAL A 79 -68.18 16.97 4.91
C VAL A 79 -67.70 17.01 6.36
N ILE A 80 -67.18 18.15 6.82
CA ILE A 80 -66.67 18.32 8.19
C ILE A 80 -67.80 18.77 9.11
N VAL A 81 -68.25 17.88 9.99
CA VAL A 81 -69.05 18.21 11.18
C VAL A 81 -68.14 18.04 12.39
N ALA A 82 -67.98 19.10 13.20
CA ALA A 82 -67.14 19.08 14.39
C ALA A 82 -67.86 18.36 15.55
N THR A 83 -67.32 17.23 16.00
CA THR A 83 -67.68 16.52 17.23
C THR A 83 -66.60 16.74 18.31
N PRO A 84 -66.98 16.76 19.61
CA PRO A 84 -66.03 17.02 20.69
C PRO A 84 -65.09 15.83 20.93
N MET A 85 -63.82 16.17 21.20
CA MET A 85 -62.68 15.29 21.44
C MET A 85 -62.86 14.41 22.69
N PRO A 86 -62.69 13.07 22.61
CA PRO A 86 -62.66 12.22 23.79
C PRO A 86 -61.28 12.23 24.47
N SER A 87 -61.31 12.18 25.80
CA SER A 87 -60.14 12.18 26.69
C SER A 87 -59.29 10.91 26.52
N ALA A 88 -57.97 11.07 26.40
CA ALA A 88 -57.03 9.98 26.21
C ALA A 88 -56.86 9.14 27.50
N THR A 89 -57.17 7.85 27.42
CA THR A 89 -56.88 6.87 28.47
C THR A 89 -55.50 6.26 28.22
N ALA A 90 -54.65 6.22 29.24
CA ALA A 90 -53.29 5.68 29.14
C ALA A 90 -53.30 4.15 29.04
N THR A 91 -52.79 3.60 27.94
CA THR A 91 -52.61 2.16 27.72
C THR A 91 -51.21 1.73 28.17
N THR A 92 -51.11 0.66 28.95
CA THR A 92 -49.83 0.09 29.43
C THR A 92 -49.11 -0.65 28.30
N MET A 93 -47.83 -0.36 28.11
CA MET A 93 -46.96 -0.96 27.08
C MET A 93 -46.55 -2.40 27.46
N PRO A 94 -46.54 -3.38 26.54
CA PRO A 94 -46.12 -4.74 26.84
C PRO A 94 -44.60 -4.88 26.99
N SER A 95 -44.19 -5.75 27.90
CA SER A 95 -42.80 -6.04 28.27
C SER A 95 -42.08 -6.83 27.15
N ALA A 96 -40.84 -6.44 26.83
CA ALA A 96 -40.07 -7.04 25.74
C ALA A 96 -39.47 -8.40 26.14
N THR A 97 -39.77 -9.44 25.36
CA THR A 97 -39.16 -10.77 25.47
C THR A 97 -37.76 -10.76 24.85
N THR A 98 -36.74 -11.20 25.60
CA THR A 98 -35.35 -11.26 25.13
C THR A 98 -35.09 -12.52 24.29
N THR A 99 -34.79 -12.35 23.01
CA THR A 99 -34.33 -13.41 22.09
C THR A 99 -32.91 -13.88 22.46
N PRO A 100 -32.60 -15.19 22.45
CA PRO A 100 -31.24 -15.67 22.70
C PRO A 100 -30.27 -15.23 21.59
N ILE A 101 -29.10 -14.76 22.01
CA ILE A 101 -28.01 -14.30 21.14
C ILE A 101 -27.34 -15.52 20.47
N PRO A 102 -27.06 -15.49 19.16
CA PRO A 102 -26.38 -16.59 18.47
C PRO A 102 -24.95 -16.78 18.99
N THR A 103 -24.56 -18.05 19.19
CA THR A 103 -23.22 -18.47 19.61
C THR A 103 -22.21 -18.27 18.48
N ALA A 104 -21.08 -17.60 18.77
CA ALA A 104 -19.99 -17.41 17.81
C ALA A 104 -19.31 -18.73 17.45
N THR A 105 -19.34 -19.11 16.17
CA THR A 105 -18.50 -20.18 15.63
C THR A 105 -17.14 -19.59 15.27
N ASN A 106 -16.06 -20.16 15.79
CA ASN A 106 -14.69 -19.80 15.40
C ASN A 106 -14.47 -20.04 13.89
N THR A 107 -14.52 -18.99 13.08
CA THR A 107 -14.09 -19.06 11.67
C THR A 107 -12.57 -19.00 11.63
N GLN A 108 -11.92 -20.13 11.29
CA GLN A 108 -10.47 -20.20 11.08
C GLN A 108 -10.04 -19.48 9.80
N THR A 109 -8.81 -18.95 9.86
CA THR A 109 -7.96 -18.28 8.84
C THR A 109 -8.46 -18.22 7.40
N ILE A 110 -8.62 -16.99 6.89
CA ILE A 110 -9.38 -16.70 5.65
C ILE A 110 -8.47 -16.33 4.46
N ARG A 111 -7.30 -15.72 4.71
CA ARG A 111 -6.21 -15.48 3.74
C ARG A 111 -4.87 -15.71 4.44
N GLY A 112 -3.90 -16.31 3.75
CA GLY A 112 -2.53 -16.51 4.25
C GLY A 112 -1.71 -15.21 4.25
N GLY A 113 -0.54 -15.23 4.89
CA GLY A 113 0.39 -14.10 4.90
C GLY A 113 0.24 -13.16 6.10
N PHE A 114 0.93 -12.02 6.05
CA PHE A 114 0.90 -11.00 7.11
C PHE A 114 -0.32 -10.10 6.92
N TRP A 115 -1.26 -10.17 7.85
CA TRP A 115 -2.44 -9.32 7.83
C TRP A 115 -2.08 -7.86 8.09
N VAL A 116 -2.81 -6.98 7.44
CA VAL A 116 -2.69 -5.54 7.53
C VAL A 116 -3.85 -5.00 8.35
N THR A 117 -3.54 -4.14 9.32
CA THR A 117 -4.52 -3.41 10.11
C THR A 117 -4.39 -1.92 9.81
N ALA A 118 -5.51 -1.29 9.46
CA ALA A 118 -5.64 0.15 9.29
C ALA A 118 -6.45 0.72 10.47
N PRO A 119 -5.85 1.51 11.35
CA PRO A 119 -6.58 2.19 12.42
C PRO A 119 -7.31 3.45 11.92
N TYR A 120 -8.35 3.85 12.64
CA TYR A 120 -9.10 5.06 12.37
C TYR A 120 -8.25 6.29 12.72
N LEU A 121 -8.08 7.20 11.76
CA LEU A 121 -7.29 8.40 11.92
C LEU A 121 -8.19 9.54 12.40
N LYS A 122 -8.07 9.89 13.68
CA LYS A 122 -8.78 11.04 14.27
C LYS A 122 -8.26 12.38 13.76
N VAL A 123 -7.02 12.40 13.31
CA VAL A 123 -6.36 13.56 12.69
C VAL A 123 -6.03 13.15 11.26
N THR A 124 -6.57 13.90 10.30
CA THR A 124 -6.26 13.70 8.90
C THR A 124 -4.76 13.97 8.66
N PRO A 125 -4.01 13.02 8.07
CA PRO A 125 -2.61 13.23 7.70
C PRO A 125 -2.42 14.40 6.73
N VAL A 126 -1.29 15.08 6.84
CA VAL A 126 -0.89 16.07 5.84
C VAL A 126 -0.12 15.33 4.76
N LEU A 127 -0.58 15.36 3.52
CA LEU A 127 0.06 14.61 2.44
C LEU A 127 1.28 15.38 1.91
N ASP A 128 2.39 15.34 2.66
CA ASP A 128 3.64 16.07 2.38
C ASP A 128 4.89 15.19 2.36
N GLY A 129 4.74 13.88 2.56
CA GLY A 129 5.84 12.90 2.54
C GLY A 129 6.60 12.79 3.87
N VAL A 130 6.11 13.37 4.97
CA VAL A 130 6.73 13.27 6.29
C VAL A 130 6.37 11.94 6.96
N TRP A 131 7.21 10.93 6.73
CA TRP A 131 7.01 9.57 7.27
C TRP A 131 6.76 9.47 8.78
N ASP A 132 7.37 10.35 9.57
CA ASP A 132 7.39 10.25 11.04
C ASP A 132 6.07 10.70 11.69
N GLU A 133 5.16 11.37 10.96
CA GLU A 133 3.84 11.73 11.49
C GLU A 133 2.89 10.52 11.60
N TRP A 134 3.21 9.45 10.88
CA TRP A 134 2.40 8.24 10.86
C TRP A 134 2.76 7.32 12.02
N ASN A 135 1.85 7.23 13.00
CA ASN A 135 2.01 6.33 14.15
C ASN A 135 1.31 4.97 13.97
N THR A 136 0.93 4.60 12.75
CA THR A 136 0.30 3.29 12.45
C THR A 136 1.34 2.22 12.18
N THR A 137 0.97 0.94 12.19
CA THR A 137 1.92 -0.16 11.94
C THR A 137 2.63 0.00 10.60
N LYS A 138 3.96 -0.19 10.60
CA LYS A 138 4.78 -0.26 9.38
C LYS A 138 4.78 -1.68 8.83
N TYR A 139 4.44 -1.82 7.55
CA TYR A 139 4.42 -3.08 6.82
C TYR A 139 5.50 -3.08 5.72
N PRO A 140 6.18 -4.21 5.46
CA PRO A 140 7.15 -4.32 4.38
C PRO A 140 6.47 -4.52 3.03
N ALA A 141 7.08 -4.01 1.96
CA ALA A 141 6.77 -4.30 0.56
C ALA A 141 8.07 -4.59 -0.19
N LYS A 142 8.63 -5.78 0.02
CA LYS A 142 10.01 -6.13 -0.37
C LYS A 142 10.14 -7.44 -1.16
N TYR A 143 9.03 -8.16 -1.35
CA TYR A 143 9.07 -9.43 -2.07
C TYR A 143 9.02 -9.14 -3.57
N VAL A 144 10.07 -9.51 -4.30
CA VAL A 144 10.12 -9.33 -5.75
C VAL A 144 9.01 -10.16 -6.41
N ALA A 145 8.06 -9.48 -7.03
CA ALA A 145 6.89 -10.05 -7.69
C ALA A 145 7.00 -10.06 -9.23
N TYR A 146 7.89 -9.24 -9.80
CA TYR A 146 8.19 -9.20 -11.22
C TYR A 146 9.67 -8.82 -11.44
N GLY A 147 10.24 -9.23 -12.57
CA GLY A 147 11.55 -8.71 -12.99
C GLY A 147 12.72 -9.13 -12.11
N LYS A 148 12.72 -10.34 -11.54
CA LYS A 148 13.79 -10.78 -10.63
C LYS A 148 15.21 -10.75 -11.22
N GLY A 149 15.34 -10.79 -12.54
CA GLY A 149 16.62 -10.64 -13.23
C GLY A 149 17.09 -9.19 -13.39
N GLU A 150 16.17 -8.23 -13.33
CA GLU A 150 16.47 -6.80 -13.35
C GLU A 150 16.68 -6.29 -11.92
N TRP A 151 15.94 -6.81 -10.93
CA TRP A 151 16.11 -6.45 -9.54
C TRP A 151 17.50 -6.84 -9.00
N VAL A 152 18.28 -5.87 -8.54
CA VAL A 152 19.65 -6.10 -8.07
C VAL A 152 19.68 -6.36 -6.56
N ASP A 153 19.25 -5.37 -5.76
CA ASP A 153 19.22 -5.44 -4.30
C ASP A 153 18.19 -4.47 -3.69
N SER A 154 18.20 -4.28 -2.37
CA SER A 154 17.22 -3.42 -1.69
C SER A 154 17.35 -1.92 -2.00
N LYS A 155 18.47 -1.47 -2.57
CA LYS A 155 18.66 -0.08 -2.99
C LYS A 155 18.06 0.17 -4.36
N ASP A 156 18.06 -0.86 -5.20
CA ASP A 156 17.46 -0.89 -6.52
C ASP A 156 15.93 -0.88 -6.39
N LEU A 157 15.34 -1.76 -5.57
CA LEU A 157 13.94 -1.56 -5.18
C LEU A 157 13.59 -2.21 -3.84
N GLU A 158 13.13 -1.42 -2.86
CA GLU A 158 12.49 -1.92 -1.66
C GLU A 158 11.46 -0.92 -1.10
N GLY A 159 10.27 -1.43 -0.74
CA GLY A 159 9.20 -0.63 -0.17
C GLY A 159 8.89 -0.92 1.29
N SER A 160 8.29 0.07 1.93
CA SER A 160 7.48 -0.12 3.13
C SER A 160 6.30 0.85 3.12
N PHE A 161 5.22 0.48 3.80
CA PHE A 161 4.04 1.32 3.87
C PHE A 161 3.43 1.34 5.27
N ARG A 162 2.66 2.39 5.51
CA ARG A 162 1.76 2.57 6.63
C ARG A 162 0.38 2.86 6.07
N ILE A 163 -0.65 2.47 6.80
CA ILE A 163 -2.04 2.58 6.35
C ILE A 163 -2.91 3.04 7.51
N GLY A 164 -3.99 3.74 7.20
CA GLY A 164 -5.02 4.19 8.14
C GLY A 164 -6.27 4.58 7.37
N TRP A 165 -7.35 4.89 8.05
CA TRP A 165 -8.60 5.27 7.38
C TRP A 165 -9.38 6.31 8.17
N ASP A 166 -10.24 7.05 7.50
CA ASP A 166 -11.34 7.77 8.14
C ASP A 166 -12.65 7.52 7.37
N LYS A 167 -13.70 8.29 7.70
CA LYS A 167 -15.02 8.18 7.05
C LYS A 167 -15.00 8.50 5.55
N ASP A 168 -14.03 9.26 5.07
CA ASP A 168 -13.98 9.79 3.71
C ASP A 168 -12.91 9.07 2.85
N TYR A 169 -11.78 8.67 3.45
CA TYR A 169 -10.62 8.14 2.72
C TYR A 169 -9.97 6.91 3.37
N LEU A 170 -9.41 6.05 2.50
CA LEU A 170 -8.31 5.15 2.85
C LEU A 170 -6.99 5.88 2.64
N TYR A 171 -6.15 5.89 3.66
CA TYR A 171 -4.87 6.61 3.67
C TYR A 171 -3.70 5.64 3.62
N LEU A 172 -2.73 5.91 2.75
CA LEU A 172 -1.45 5.17 2.73
C LEU A 172 -0.28 6.16 2.69
N ALA A 173 0.77 5.85 3.46
CA ALA A 173 2.10 6.40 3.26
C ALA A 173 3.01 5.29 2.80
N VAL A 174 3.71 5.51 1.69
CA VAL A 174 4.64 4.55 1.08
C VAL A 174 6.00 5.20 1.04
N LYS A 175 7.01 4.49 1.54
CA LYS A 175 8.42 4.87 1.46
C LYS A 175 9.14 3.85 0.61
N VAL A 176 9.82 4.32 -0.43
CA VAL A 176 10.47 3.51 -1.43
C VAL A 176 11.95 3.83 -1.45
N LEU A 177 12.79 2.80 -1.36
CA LEU A 177 14.18 2.81 -1.81
C LEU A 177 14.17 2.40 -3.27
N ASP A 178 14.79 3.23 -4.09
CA ASP A 178 14.83 3.13 -5.54
C ASP A 178 16.04 3.97 -5.95
N ASP A 179 17.00 3.42 -6.68
CA ASP A 179 18.21 4.14 -7.03
C ASP A 179 17.98 5.19 -8.11
N LYS A 180 16.85 5.13 -8.83
CA LYS A 180 16.53 6.09 -9.88
C LYS A 180 15.04 6.22 -10.18
N TYR A 181 14.49 7.39 -9.88
CA TYR A 181 13.08 7.69 -10.16
C TYR A 181 12.85 8.11 -11.64
N VAL A 182 12.30 7.21 -12.46
CA VAL A 182 11.74 7.44 -13.80
C VAL A 182 10.25 7.06 -13.92
N GLN A 183 9.40 8.08 -13.79
CA GLN A 183 7.98 7.98 -14.13
C GLN A 183 7.58 8.92 -15.28
N ASN A 184 7.58 8.40 -16.52
CA ASN A 184 7.14 9.13 -17.71
C ASN A 184 5.80 8.61 -18.28
N ALA A 185 5.33 7.45 -17.80
CA ALA A 185 4.10 6.81 -18.22
C ALA A 185 2.87 7.44 -17.53
N THR A 186 1.69 7.21 -18.12
CA THR A 186 0.42 7.73 -17.61
C THR A 186 -0.72 6.79 -17.97
N GLY A 187 -1.86 6.95 -17.29
CA GLY A 187 -3.09 6.22 -17.60
C GLY A 187 -2.92 4.69 -17.52
N ALA A 188 -3.42 3.99 -18.54
CA ALA A 188 -3.33 2.53 -18.60
C ALA A 188 -1.89 1.99 -18.59
N ASP A 189 -0.91 2.80 -19.01
CA ASP A 189 0.51 2.45 -19.05
C ASP A 189 1.28 2.83 -17.79
N LEU A 190 0.63 3.43 -16.77
CA LEU A 190 1.29 3.99 -15.57
C LEU A 190 2.21 2.99 -14.85
N PHE A 191 1.92 1.70 -14.94
CA PHE A 191 2.73 0.60 -14.37
C PHE A 191 4.12 0.45 -15.00
N LYS A 192 4.37 1.07 -16.16
CA LYS A 192 5.64 1.03 -16.91
C LYS A 192 6.66 2.10 -16.47
N GLY A 193 6.39 2.78 -15.36
CA GLY A 193 7.35 3.63 -14.68
C GLY A 193 7.22 3.44 -13.17
N ASP A 194 7.95 4.22 -12.39
CA ASP A 194 7.86 4.10 -10.93
C ASP A 194 6.47 4.48 -10.43
N SER A 195 5.80 3.50 -9.89
CA SER A 195 4.40 3.60 -9.53
C SER A 195 4.06 2.65 -8.41
N ILE A 196 3.08 3.04 -7.62
CA ILE A 196 2.51 2.21 -6.56
C ILE A 196 1.24 1.58 -7.10
N GLU A 197 1.07 0.29 -6.88
CA GLU A 197 -0.14 -0.46 -7.20
C GLU A 197 -0.81 -0.91 -5.90
N ILE A 198 -2.14 -0.77 -5.84
CA ILE A 198 -2.97 -1.29 -4.75
C ILE A 198 -3.99 -2.27 -5.34
N LEU A 199 -4.07 -3.44 -4.71
CA LEU A 199 -5.09 -4.44 -4.95
C LEU A 199 -6.09 -4.41 -3.78
N LEU A 200 -7.39 -4.39 -4.09
CA LEU A 200 -8.44 -4.40 -3.08
C LEU A 200 -9.61 -5.27 -3.53
N ASP A 201 -9.86 -6.36 -2.83
CA ASP A 201 -11.05 -7.21 -2.97
C ASP A 201 -12.09 -6.70 -1.97
N THR A 202 -13.20 -6.16 -2.52
CA THR A 202 -14.18 -5.39 -1.77
C THR A 202 -15.36 -6.22 -1.25
N ASP A 203 -15.56 -7.45 -1.77
CA ASP A 203 -16.52 -8.43 -1.28
C ASP A 203 -15.86 -9.76 -0.87
N LEU A 204 -14.77 -9.65 -0.09
CA LEU A 204 -13.95 -10.78 0.37
C LEU A 204 -14.74 -12.00 0.88
N TYR A 205 -15.85 -11.76 1.57
CA TYR A 205 -16.68 -12.84 2.12
C TYR A 205 -17.73 -13.38 1.14
N GLY A 206 -18.14 -12.57 0.18
CA GLY A 206 -19.09 -12.97 -0.87
C GLY A 206 -18.49 -13.98 -1.83
N ASP A 207 -17.18 -13.90 -2.10
CA ASP A 207 -16.52 -14.78 -3.08
C ASP A 207 -15.15 -15.30 -2.63
N LEU A 208 -14.95 -15.48 -1.32
CA LEU A 208 -13.69 -15.84 -0.68
C LEU A 208 -12.78 -16.81 -1.45
N ASN A 209 -13.29 -17.86 -2.08
CA ASN A 209 -12.46 -18.86 -2.76
C ASN A 209 -12.28 -18.60 -4.27
N SER A 210 -12.72 -17.46 -4.78
CA SER A 210 -12.60 -17.06 -6.18
C SER A 210 -11.15 -16.82 -6.54
N THR A 211 -10.66 -17.59 -7.52
CA THR A 211 -9.28 -17.47 -8.01
C THR A 211 -9.17 -16.61 -9.27
N VAL A 212 -10.22 -15.84 -9.60
CA VAL A 212 -10.30 -15.00 -10.79
C VAL A 212 -10.85 -13.64 -10.41
N LEU A 213 -10.34 -12.60 -11.07
CA LEU A 213 -10.84 -11.24 -10.88
C LEU A 213 -12.30 -11.10 -11.33
N ASN A 214 -13.06 -10.31 -10.60
CA ASN A 214 -14.45 -10.01 -10.87
C ASN A 214 -14.74 -8.48 -10.77
N GLY A 215 -16.00 -8.10 -10.53
CA GLY A 215 -16.43 -6.69 -10.49
C GLY A 215 -16.12 -5.94 -9.19
N ASP A 216 -15.78 -6.66 -8.12
CA ASP A 216 -15.48 -6.11 -6.79
C ASP A 216 -13.98 -6.19 -6.44
N ASP A 217 -13.18 -6.78 -7.33
CA ASP A 217 -11.72 -6.73 -7.32
C ASP A 217 -11.17 -5.48 -8.02
N PHE A 218 -10.47 -4.64 -7.26
CA PHE A 218 -9.83 -3.43 -7.77
C PHE A 218 -8.33 -3.61 -7.91
N GLN A 219 -7.81 -3.13 -9.04
CA GLN A 219 -6.38 -2.84 -9.22
C GLN A 219 -6.28 -1.35 -9.57
N ILE A 220 -5.61 -0.59 -8.73
CA ILE A 220 -5.38 0.84 -8.94
C ILE A 220 -3.89 1.18 -8.90
N GLY A 221 -3.51 2.22 -9.63
CA GLY A 221 -2.15 2.69 -9.79
C GLY A 221 -2.00 4.14 -9.39
N ILE A 222 -0.88 4.46 -8.77
CA ILE A 222 -0.56 5.78 -8.25
C ILE A 222 0.82 6.19 -8.78
N SER A 223 0.86 7.33 -9.46
CA SER A 223 2.10 7.98 -9.87
C SER A 223 2.46 9.08 -8.86
N ALA A 224 3.68 9.01 -8.35
CA ALA A 224 4.25 10.02 -7.46
C ALA A 224 4.68 11.30 -8.20
N GLY A 225 4.68 11.32 -9.53
CA GLY A 225 5.01 12.52 -10.30
C GLY A 225 5.54 12.21 -11.68
N LYS A 226 4.81 12.63 -12.71
CA LYS A 226 5.28 12.51 -14.10
C LYS A 226 6.47 13.44 -14.39
N GLY A 227 7.55 12.88 -14.92
CA GLY A 227 8.77 13.60 -15.28
C GLY A 227 9.62 13.98 -14.06
N GLY A 228 9.38 13.35 -12.91
CA GLY A 228 10.09 13.59 -11.65
C GLY A 228 9.12 13.75 -10.47
N ILE A 229 9.63 13.60 -9.24
CA ILE A 229 8.80 13.56 -8.02
C ILE A 229 7.92 14.81 -7.84
N GLY A 230 8.35 15.98 -8.31
CA GLY A 230 7.58 17.23 -8.24
C GLY A 230 6.52 17.37 -9.35
N GLY A 231 6.45 16.40 -10.26
CA GLY A 231 5.60 16.41 -11.44
C GLY A 231 4.12 16.15 -11.16
N ILE A 232 3.36 15.97 -12.25
CA ILE A 232 1.91 15.73 -12.20
C ILE A 232 1.64 14.39 -11.54
N LYS A 233 0.79 14.39 -10.50
CA LYS A 233 0.31 13.19 -9.83
C LYS A 233 -0.85 12.58 -10.57
N GLU A 234 -0.95 11.27 -10.53
CA GLU A 234 -2.02 10.54 -11.21
C GLU A 234 -2.45 9.34 -10.39
N GLY A 235 -3.77 9.11 -10.33
CA GLY A 235 -4.37 7.85 -9.88
C GLY A 235 -5.17 7.25 -11.03
N TYR A 236 -5.01 5.95 -11.29
CA TYR A 236 -5.67 5.24 -12.37
C TYR A 236 -6.26 3.91 -11.88
N ILE A 237 -7.43 3.53 -12.39
CA ILE A 237 -8.08 2.24 -12.16
C ILE A 237 -7.82 1.36 -13.38
N TRP A 238 -7.24 0.19 -13.20
CA TRP A 238 -7.14 -0.83 -14.25
C TRP A 238 -8.26 -1.87 -14.15
N PHE A 239 -8.52 -2.35 -12.93
CA PHE A 239 -9.64 -3.25 -12.64
C PHE A 239 -10.58 -2.66 -11.58
N PRO A 240 -11.89 -2.95 -11.67
CA PRO A 240 -12.53 -3.70 -12.76
C PRO A 240 -12.52 -2.91 -14.07
N ALA A 241 -12.39 -3.59 -15.22
CA ALA A 241 -12.22 -2.94 -16.52
C ALA A 241 -13.38 -1.98 -16.89
N SER A 242 -14.58 -2.23 -16.36
CA SER A 242 -15.74 -1.35 -16.53
C SER A 242 -15.60 0.01 -15.85
N LYS A 243 -14.66 0.16 -14.92
CA LYS A 243 -14.33 1.39 -14.20
C LYS A 243 -12.97 1.97 -14.60
N ALA A 244 -12.32 1.42 -15.63
CA ALA A 244 -10.98 1.83 -16.01
C ALA A 244 -10.91 3.32 -16.36
N GLY A 245 -9.94 4.04 -15.80
CA GLY A 245 -9.85 5.49 -15.92
C GLY A 245 -9.21 6.18 -14.72
N GLY A 246 -9.16 7.51 -14.76
CA GLY A 246 -8.61 8.30 -13.66
C GLY A 246 -9.47 8.25 -12.38
N ILE A 247 -8.83 8.36 -11.22
CA ILE A 247 -9.51 8.35 -9.92
C ILE A 247 -9.93 9.77 -9.53
N SER A 248 -11.24 10.04 -9.51
CA SER A 248 -11.75 11.33 -9.06
C SER A 248 -11.59 11.51 -7.55
N GLY A 249 -11.15 12.69 -7.12
CA GLY A 249 -11.06 13.07 -5.70
C GLY A 249 -9.87 12.45 -4.94
N ILE A 250 -9.00 11.68 -5.60
CA ILE A 250 -7.76 11.22 -5.00
C ILE A 250 -6.84 12.40 -4.69
N LYS A 251 -6.16 12.33 -3.55
CA LYS A 251 -5.14 13.30 -3.15
C LYS A 251 -3.82 12.56 -3.03
N ILE A 252 -2.75 13.14 -3.58
CA ILE A 252 -1.42 12.54 -3.60
C ILE A 252 -0.41 13.63 -3.26
N GLY A 253 0.37 13.38 -2.21
CA GLY A 253 1.57 14.14 -1.84
C GLY A 253 2.81 13.26 -2.06
N SER A 254 3.93 13.86 -2.42
CA SER A 254 5.18 13.14 -2.57
C SER A 254 6.38 14.04 -2.37
N GLU A 255 7.48 13.44 -1.89
CA GLU A 255 8.75 14.12 -1.62
C GLU A 255 9.91 13.14 -1.86
N GLY A 256 11.12 13.67 -2.12
CA GLY A 256 12.33 12.86 -2.31
C GLY A 256 12.78 12.76 -3.77
N GLY A 257 13.06 11.56 -4.24
CA GLY A 257 13.54 11.26 -5.60
C GLY A 257 14.45 10.04 -5.58
N ASP A 258 15.52 10.07 -6.38
CA ASP A 258 16.55 9.03 -6.43
C ASP A 258 17.07 8.68 -5.02
N GLY A 259 17.33 7.39 -4.80
CA GLY A 259 17.72 6.79 -3.54
C GLY A 259 16.56 6.58 -2.56
N VAL A 260 15.70 7.59 -2.37
CA VAL A 260 14.49 7.45 -1.56
C VAL A 260 13.41 8.45 -1.95
N TYR A 261 12.21 7.96 -2.20
CA TYR A 261 11.02 8.80 -2.32
C TYR A 261 9.90 8.32 -1.42
N ARG A 262 8.98 9.23 -1.15
CA ARG A 262 7.82 8.98 -0.30
C ARG A 262 6.58 9.48 -1.00
N VAL A 263 5.50 8.72 -0.85
CA VAL A 263 4.21 9.02 -1.44
C VAL A 263 3.16 8.84 -0.37
N GLU A 264 2.33 9.84 -0.19
CA GLU A 264 1.18 9.81 0.71
C GLU A 264 -0.07 10.03 -0.11
N MET A 265 -1.08 9.20 0.12
CA MET A 265 -2.30 9.23 -0.65
C MET A 265 -3.53 9.12 0.22
N ALA A 266 -4.57 9.84 -0.17
CA ALA A 266 -5.92 9.69 0.35
C ALA A 266 -6.83 9.25 -0.79
N ILE A 267 -7.28 8.00 -0.76
CA ILE A 267 -8.13 7.38 -1.77
C ILE A 267 -9.57 7.43 -1.27
N PRO A 268 -10.50 8.11 -1.97
CA PRO A 268 -11.89 8.17 -1.54
C PRO A 268 -12.50 6.78 -1.46
N TRP A 269 -13.26 6.48 -0.40
CA TRP A 269 -13.98 5.19 -0.33
C TRP A 269 -15.01 5.01 -1.44
N SER A 270 -15.51 6.12 -2.00
CA SER A 270 -16.38 6.12 -3.17
C SER A 270 -15.73 5.56 -4.44
N THR A 271 -14.39 5.55 -4.54
CA THR A 271 -13.67 4.84 -5.61
C THR A 271 -14.03 3.35 -5.62
N PHE A 272 -14.20 2.78 -4.43
CA PHE A 272 -14.52 1.36 -4.23
C PHE A 272 -16.03 1.10 -4.08
N GLY A 273 -16.84 2.16 -3.92
CA GLY A 273 -18.25 2.02 -3.57
C GLY A 273 -18.47 1.55 -2.13
N ILE A 274 -17.49 1.77 -1.25
CA ILE A 274 -17.50 1.34 0.15
C ILE A 274 -18.02 2.46 1.05
N THR A 275 -18.82 2.08 2.05
CA THR A 275 -19.00 2.89 3.26
C THR A 275 -18.19 2.24 4.38
N PRO A 276 -17.12 2.88 4.86
CA PRO A 276 -16.18 2.24 5.77
C PRO A 276 -16.73 2.17 7.21
N ALA A 277 -16.40 1.11 7.91
CA ALA A 277 -16.74 0.87 9.31
C ALA A 277 -15.67 0.01 9.97
N SER A 278 -15.42 0.26 11.26
CA SER A 278 -14.52 -0.58 12.05
C SER A 278 -15.00 -2.03 12.05
N GLY A 279 -14.07 -2.95 11.89
CA GLY A 279 -14.30 -4.39 11.82
C GLY A 279 -14.49 -4.92 10.39
N GLN A 280 -14.67 -4.06 9.38
CA GLN A 280 -14.71 -4.51 7.99
C GLN A 280 -13.35 -5.06 7.54
N GLN A 281 -13.39 -6.08 6.70
CA GLN A 281 -12.21 -6.77 6.18
C GLN A 281 -12.28 -6.89 4.66
N TYR A 282 -11.12 -6.76 4.02
CA TYR A 282 -10.95 -6.74 2.55
C TYR A 282 -9.75 -7.59 2.16
N GLY A 283 -9.73 -8.12 0.94
CA GLY A 283 -8.46 -8.61 0.37
C GLY A 283 -7.59 -7.42 -0.02
N PHE A 284 -6.28 -7.48 0.19
CA PHE A 284 -5.38 -6.35 0.03
C PHE A 284 -4.00 -6.75 -0.49
N GLY A 285 -3.44 -5.91 -1.35
CA GLY A 285 -2.05 -5.98 -1.78
C GLY A 285 -1.52 -4.60 -2.09
N LEU A 286 -0.23 -4.40 -1.84
CA LEU A 286 0.52 -3.23 -2.27
C LEU A 286 1.76 -3.69 -3.02
N SER A 287 2.00 -3.10 -4.17
CA SER A 287 3.18 -3.34 -4.98
C SER A 287 3.79 -2.03 -5.43
N ILE A 288 5.07 -2.03 -5.75
CA ILE A 288 5.80 -0.89 -6.29
C ILE A 288 6.50 -1.39 -7.55
N SER A 289 6.17 -0.78 -8.68
CA SER A 289 6.85 -0.98 -9.96
C SER A 289 8.07 -0.07 -10.05
N ASP A 290 9.04 -0.52 -10.82
CA ASP A 290 10.34 0.13 -10.98
C ASP A 290 10.70 0.28 -12.46
N ASN A 291 11.35 1.41 -12.77
CA ASN A 291 11.96 1.75 -14.05
C ASN A 291 13.11 2.75 -13.84
N ASP A 292 14.30 2.38 -14.28
CA ASP A 292 15.50 3.22 -14.33
C ASP A 292 15.72 3.84 -15.71
N ASN A 293 14.97 3.40 -16.71
CA ASN A 293 15.18 3.79 -18.09
C ASN A 293 14.52 5.13 -18.42
N GLU A 294 15.28 6.22 -18.29
CA GLU A 294 14.84 7.58 -18.64
C GLU A 294 14.27 7.73 -20.06
N SER A 295 14.67 6.84 -20.98
CA SER A 295 14.29 6.91 -22.39
C SER A 295 13.09 6.05 -22.76
N LYS A 296 12.60 5.20 -21.86
CA LYS A 296 11.52 4.25 -22.13
C LYS A 296 10.54 4.15 -20.97
N ASN A 297 9.30 3.83 -21.31
CA ASN A 297 8.32 3.34 -20.34
C ASN A 297 8.35 1.83 -20.39
N GLU A 298 9.08 1.21 -19.47
CA GLU A 298 9.14 -0.24 -19.28
C GLU A 298 9.16 -0.56 -17.79
N GLN A 299 8.37 -1.55 -17.36
CA GLN A 299 8.46 -2.06 -16.00
C GLN A 299 9.66 -3.01 -15.95
N GLN A 300 10.72 -2.63 -15.23
CA GLN A 300 11.91 -3.46 -15.06
C GLN A 300 11.68 -4.48 -13.96
N SER A 301 11.29 -4.02 -12.78
CA SER A 301 11.02 -4.89 -11.63
C SER A 301 9.77 -4.45 -10.87
N MET A 302 9.36 -5.28 -9.90
CA MET A 302 8.29 -4.95 -8.98
C MET A 302 8.50 -5.65 -7.64
N VAL A 303 8.34 -4.93 -6.53
CA VAL A 303 8.26 -5.52 -5.18
C VAL A 303 6.84 -5.43 -4.62
N SER A 304 6.49 -6.32 -3.69
CA SER A 304 5.17 -6.36 -3.07
C SER A 304 5.26 -6.74 -1.59
N ASN A 305 4.20 -6.41 -0.84
CA ASN A 305 3.99 -6.97 0.50
C ASN A 305 3.52 -8.44 0.46
N LEU A 306 3.12 -8.94 -0.72
CA LEU A 306 2.63 -10.29 -0.94
C LEU A 306 3.76 -11.17 -1.49
N PRO A 307 4.27 -12.16 -0.73
CA PRO A 307 5.37 -13.02 -1.19
C PRO A 307 5.00 -13.95 -2.35
N ASN A 308 3.70 -14.27 -2.51
CA ASN A 308 3.18 -15.16 -3.55
C ASN A 308 2.16 -14.42 -4.43
N ARG A 309 2.38 -13.12 -4.69
CA ARG A 309 1.43 -12.28 -5.44
C ARG A 309 1.07 -12.90 -6.78
N VAL A 310 -0.23 -13.05 -7.04
CA VAL A 310 -0.77 -13.27 -8.37
C VAL A 310 -1.88 -12.25 -8.59
N LEU A 311 -1.65 -11.30 -9.51
CA LEU A 311 -2.61 -10.23 -9.81
C LEU A 311 -4.01 -10.80 -10.13
N THR A 312 -4.09 -11.83 -10.96
CA THR A 312 -5.38 -12.35 -11.43
C THR A 312 -6.10 -13.27 -10.44
N ASN A 313 -5.52 -13.50 -9.26
CA ASN A 313 -6.05 -14.43 -8.26
C ASN A 313 -6.12 -13.75 -6.88
N PRO A 314 -7.29 -13.21 -6.50
CA PRO A 314 -7.52 -12.54 -5.21
C PRO A 314 -7.23 -13.41 -3.98
N THR A 315 -7.26 -14.75 -4.12
CA THR A 315 -6.89 -15.66 -3.01
C THR A 315 -5.44 -15.53 -2.55
N THR A 316 -4.59 -14.90 -3.35
CA THR A 316 -3.18 -14.62 -3.01
C THR A 316 -2.97 -13.30 -2.27
N TRP A 317 -4.02 -12.48 -2.14
CA TRP A 317 -3.97 -11.17 -1.48
C TRP A 317 -4.14 -11.33 0.03
N THR A 318 -3.49 -10.48 0.82
CA THR A 318 -3.58 -10.56 2.29
C THR A 318 -4.89 -9.96 2.79
N LEU A 319 -5.12 -10.01 4.09
CA LEU A 319 -6.27 -9.39 4.74
C LEU A 319 -5.94 -7.95 5.15
N LEU A 320 -6.81 -7.00 4.81
CA LEU A 320 -6.86 -5.66 5.42
C LEU A 320 -8.04 -5.62 6.39
N THR A 321 -7.82 -5.15 7.62
CA THR A 321 -8.88 -4.92 8.62
C THR A 321 -8.93 -3.46 9.04
N LEU A 322 -10.12 -2.84 8.99
CA LEU A 322 -10.36 -1.51 9.53
C LEU A 322 -10.57 -1.61 11.05
N THR A 323 -9.87 -0.79 11.82
CA THR A 323 -9.94 -0.77 13.30
C THR A 323 -10.17 0.64 13.82
N ASN A 324 -10.66 0.76 15.06
CA ASN A 324 -10.87 2.04 15.74
C ASN A 324 -9.60 2.60 16.39
#